data_AF-A0A521SJX7-F1
#
_entry.id   AF-A0A521SJX7-F1
#
_cell.length_a   1.000
_cell.length_b   1.000
_cell.length_c   1.000
_cell.angle_alpha   90.00
_cell.angle_beta   90.00
_cell.angle_gamma   90.00
#
_symmetry.space_group_name_H-M   'P 1'
#
loop_
_entity.id
_entity.type
_entity.pdbx_description
1 polymer ?
#
loop_
_entity_poly.entity_id
_entity_poly.type
_entity_poly.pdbx_seq_one_letter_code
_entity_poly.pdbx_strand_id
1 'polypeptide(L)'
;MKGKVLPKTVRRSVALSRQLIDEVSKVAPPELKQNLNRLVTVALQEFAAKRKEDAFEEAMAQMAADPAIQAECAVISREFTTAETDGLKND
;
A
#
# COMPACT_ATOMS: atom_id res chain seq x y z
N MET A 1 16.02 13.97 -32.44
CA MET A 1 15.25 14.71 -31.42
C MET A 1 15.80 14.33 -30.05
N LYS A 2 16.42 15.25 -29.29
CA LYS A 2 16.96 14.94 -27.95
C LYS A 2 15.79 14.97 -26.95
N GLY A 3 15.44 13.82 -26.38
CA GLY A 3 14.41 13.72 -25.34
C GLY A 3 14.81 14.53 -24.11
N LYS A 4 13.90 15.37 -23.61
CA LYS A 4 14.12 16.09 -22.34
C LYS A 4 14.20 15.05 -21.22
N VAL A 5 15.38 14.88 -20.65
CA VAL A 5 15.56 14.10 -19.42
C VAL A 5 14.86 14.87 -18.29
N LEU A 6 13.80 14.29 -17.74
CA LEU A 6 13.10 14.88 -16.61
C LEU A 6 14.01 14.86 -15.37
N PRO A 7 14.00 15.92 -14.55
CA PRO A 7 14.79 15.95 -13.33
C PRO A 7 14.28 14.88 -12.35
N LYS A 8 15.21 14.14 -11.74
CA LYS A 8 14.92 13.09 -10.74
C LYS A 8 14.25 13.62 -9.46
N THR A 9 14.30 14.93 -9.22
CA THR A 9 13.76 15.57 -8.01
C THR A 9 12.94 16.78 -8.39
N VAL A 10 11.73 16.85 -7.84
CA VAL A 10 10.81 17.99 -8.00
C VAL A 10 10.89 18.85 -6.74
N ARG A 11 11.26 20.13 -6.90
CA ARG A 11 11.25 21.12 -5.80
C ARG A 11 10.02 22.01 -5.95
N ARG A 12 9.16 22.03 -4.94
CA ARG A 12 7.91 22.81 -4.90
C ARG A 12 7.74 23.45 -3.53
N SER A 13 7.21 24.66 -3.52
CA SER A 13 6.75 25.33 -2.31
C SER A 13 5.25 25.08 -2.16
N VAL A 14 4.82 24.70 -0.97
CA VAL A 14 3.41 24.43 -0.65
C VAL A 14 3.05 25.23 0.59
N ALA A 15 1.88 25.88 0.57
CA ALA A 15 1.33 26.52 1.76
C ALA A 15 0.72 25.46 2.67
N LEU A 16 1.26 25.30 3.87
CA LEU A 16 0.76 24.38 4.89
C LEU A 16 0.21 25.18 6.07
N SER A 17 -0.86 24.70 6.71
CA SER A 17 -1.39 25.38 7.88
C SER A 17 -0.43 25.23 9.05
N ARG A 18 -0.25 26.30 9.82
CA ARG A 18 0.63 26.28 11.00
C ARG A 18 0.17 25.25 12.04
N GLN A 19 -1.14 25.15 12.25
CA GLN A 19 -1.75 24.18 13.16
C GLN A 19 -1.36 22.74 12.79
N LEU A 20 -1.41 22.38 11.50
CA LEU A 20 -1.02 21.05 11.04
C LEU A 20 0.46 20.76 11.31
N ILE A 21 1.34 21.73 11.03
CA ILE A 21 2.78 21.57 11.29
C ILE A 21 3.05 21.40 12.79
N ASP A 22 2.37 22.16 13.64
CA ASP A 22 2.55 22.09 15.09
C ASP A 22 2.06 20.73 15.64
N GLU A 23 0.92 20.24 15.17
CA GLU A 23 0.39 18.91 15.54
C GLU A 23 1.33 17.79 15.11
N VAL A 24 1.74 17.79 13.84
CA VAL A 24 2.65 16.78 13.29
C VAL A 24 4.01 16.82 14.00
N SER A 25 4.53 18.01 14.33
CA SER A 25 5.81 18.15 15.03
C SER A 25 5.77 17.64 16.48
N LYS A 26 4.59 17.59 17.12
CA LYS A 26 4.46 17.01 18.47
C LYS A 26 4.62 15.49 18.42
N VAL A 27 3.97 14.84 17.45
CA VAL A 27 3.93 13.37 17.31
C VAL A 27 5.09 12.80 16.50
N ALA A 28 5.77 13.61 15.69
CA ALA A 28 6.88 13.15 14.88
C ALA A 28 8.05 12.62 15.74
N PRO A 29 8.77 11.59 15.28
CA PRO A 29 10.04 11.19 15.88
C PRO A 29 11.04 12.35 15.90
N PRO A 30 11.91 12.44 16.92
CA PRO A 30 12.86 13.56 17.05
C PRO A 30 13.77 13.73 15.83
N GLU A 31 14.07 12.65 15.10
CA GLU A 31 14.87 12.64 13.87
C GLU A 31 14.17 13.37 12.70
N LEU A 32 12.84 13.46 12.73
CA LEU A 32 12.02 14.08 11.68
C LEU A 32 11.58 15.50 12.04
N LYS A 33 11.54 15.87 13.33
CA LYS A 33 11.13 17.21 13.80
C LYS A 33 11.98 18.34 13.23
N GLN A 34 13.27 18.08 13.02
CA GLN A 34 14.21 19.11 12.58
C GLN A 34 14.30 19.25 11.05
N ASN A 35 13.69 18.33 10.29
CA ASN A 35 13.76 18.34 8.83
C ASN A 35 12.38 18.11 8.21
N LEU A 36 11.67 19.22 7.96
CA LEU A 36 10.33 19.20 7.37
C LEU A 36 10.30 18.49 6.00
N ASN A 37 11.35 18.60 5.18
CA ASN A 37 11.39 17.93 3.88
C ASN A 37 11.42 16.41 4.05
N ARG A 38 12.17 15.91 5.03
CA ARG A 38 12.22 14.47 5.34
C ARG A 38 10.87 14.00 5.88
N LEU A 39 10.25 14.78 6.77
CA LEU A 39 8.92 14.50 7.29
C LEU A 39 7.87 14.40 6.18
N VAL A 40 7.84 15.38 5.27
CA VAL A 40 6.92 15.38 4.12
C VAL A 40 7.18 14.19 3.20
N THR A 41 8.46 13.83 2.99
CA THR A 41 8.81 12.67 2.16
C THR A 41 8.27 11.37 2.74
N VAL A 42 8.46 11.15 4.05
CA VAL A 42 7.95 9.96 4.74
C VAL A 42 6.42 9.92 4.68
N ALA A 43 5.75 11.04 4.99
CA ALA A 43 4.29 11.12 4.94
C ALA A 43 3.73 10.80 3.53
N LEU A 44 4.37 11.26 2.46
CA LEU A 44 3.97 10.96 1.08
C LEU A 44 4.19 9.48 0.72
N GLN A 45 5.27 8.87 1.22
CA GLN A 45 5.53 7.45 1.01
C GLN A 45 4.47 6.58 1.70
N GLU A 46 4.14 6.88 2.96
CA GLU A 46 3.11 6.19 3.72
C GLU A 46 1.73 6.37 3.09
N PHE A 47 1.39 7.59 2.67
CA PHE A 47 0.13 7.85 1.96
C PHE A 47 0.03 7.03 0.67
N ALA A 48 1.10 6.98 -0.13
CA ALA A 48 1.12 6.21 -1.36
C ALA A 48 1.05 4.69 -1.10
N ALA A 49 1.72 4.19 -0.06
CA ALA A 49 1.67 2.79 0.34
C ALA A 49 0.24 2.40 0.73
N LYS A 50 -0.39 3.18 1.62
CA LYS A 50 -1.76 2.94 2.07
C LYS A 50 -2.75 2.97 0.91
N ARG A 51 -2.63 3.93 -0.01
CA ARG A 51 -3.53 4.00 -1.18
C ARG A 51 -3.40 2.80 -2.11
N LYS A 52 -2.20 2.21 -2.22
CA LYS A 52 -1.99 0.99 -2.99
C LYS A 52 -2.56 -0.23 -2.29
N GLU A 53 -2.42 -0.31 -0.97
CA GLU A 53 -3.02 -1.36 -0.15
C GLU A 53 -4.54 -1.31 -0.25
N ASP A 54 -5.17 -0.15 -0.03
CA ASP A 54 -6.62 0.05 -0.17
C ASP A 54 -7.11 -0.39 -1.57
N ALA A 55 -6.40 0.00 -2.63
CA ALA A 55 -6.76 -0.36 -4.00
C ALA A 55 -6.57 -1.85 -4.30
N PHE A 56 -5.55 -2.47 -3.68
CA PHE A 56 -5.32 -3.91 -3.79
C PHE A 56 -6.42 -4.69 -3.07
N GLU A 57 -6.79 -4.29 -1.85
CA GLU A 57 -7.90 -4.89 -1.11
C GLU A 57 -9.22 -4.79 -1.87
N GLU A 58 -9.50 -3.63 -2.48
CA GLU A 58 -10.68 -3.44 -3.31
C GLU A 58 -10.67 -4.38 -4.53
N ALA A 59 -9.54 -4.49 -5.23
CA ALA A 59 -9.40 -5.38 -6.37
C ALA A 59 -9.56 -6.87 -5.96
N MET A 60 -9.00 -7.26 -4.82
CA MET A 60 -9.15 -8.61 -4.26
C MET A 60 -10.61 -8.90 -3.87
N ALA A 61 -11.30 -7.94 -3.27
CA ALA A 61 -12.72 -8.07 -2.94
C ALA A 61 -13.60 -8.22 -4.19
N GLN A 62 -13.31 -7.44 -5.24
CA GLN A 62 -14.00 -7.56 -6.52
C GLN A 62 -13.76 -8.93 -7.17
N MET A 63 -12.51 -9.40 -7.18
CA MET A 63 -12.17 -10.73 -7.70
C MET A 63 -12.85 -11.85 -6.90
N ALA A 64 -12.87 -11.75 -5.58
CA ALA A 64 -13.54 -12.74 -4.72
C ALA A 64 -15.06 -12.76 -4.88
N ALA A 65 -15.67 -11.63 -5.25
CA ALA A 65 -17.10 -11.52 -5.52
C ALA A 65 -17.50 -11.98 -6.94
N ASP A 66 -16.54 -12.20 -7.84
CA ASP A 66 -16.80 -12.64 -9.22
C ASP A 66 -17.34 -14.10 -9.22
N PRO A 67 -18.59 -14.33 -9.69
CA PRO A 67 -19.18 -15.67 -9.70
C PRO A 67 -18.41 -16.69 -10.55
N ALA A 68 -17.74 -16.26 -11.63
CA ALA A 68 -16.96 -17.16 -12.47
C ALA A 68 -15.70 -17.63 -11.73
N ILE A 69 -15.02 -16.72 -11.04
CA ILE A 69 -13.88 -17.05 -10.19
C ILE A 69 -14.31 -17.96 -9.04
N GLN A 70 -15.44 -17.67 -8.39
CA GLN A 70 -15.98 -18.54 -7.33
C GLN A 70 -16.27 -19.96 -7.83
N ALA A 71 -16.83 -20.11 -9.02
CA ALA A 71 -17.13 -21.40 -9.61
C ALA A 71 -15.84 -22.20 -9.90
N GLU A 72 -14.85 -21.56 -10.53
CA GLU A 72 -13.54 -22.17 -10.81
C GLU A 72 -12.81 -22.54 -9.51
N CYS A 73 -12.78 -21.65 -8.53
CA CYS A 73 -12.20 -21.93 -7.21
C CYS A 73 -12.90 -23.11 -6.53
N ALA A 74 -14.24 -23.22 -6.62
CA ALA A 74 -14.97 -24.35 -6.06
C ALA A 74 -14.65 -25.67 -6.75
N VAL A 75 -14.39 -25.67 -8.06
CA VAL A 75 -13.92 -26.85 -8.79
C VAL A 75 -12.53 -27.25 -8.30
N ILE A 76 -11.59 -26.29 -8.27
CA ILE A 76 -10.22 -26.53 -7.79
C ILE A 76 -10.23 -27.07 -6.36
N SER A 77 -10.96 -26.44 -5.43
CA SER A 77 -11.04 -26.90 -4.04
C SER A 77 -11.56 -28.34 -3.93
N ARG A 78 -12.50 -28.75 -4.78
CA ARG A 78 -13.00 -30.14 -4.82
C ARG A 78 -11.95 -31.12 -5.35
N GLU A 79 -11.26 -30.76 -6.42
CA GLU A 79 -10.24 -31.62 -7.03
C GLU A 79 -9.04 -31.85 -6.10
N PHE A 80 -8.69 -30.85 -5.30
CA PHE A 80 -7.54 -30.88 -4.40
C PHE A 80 -7.90 -31.19 -2.94
N THR A 81 -9.15 -31.55 -2.62
CA THR A 81 -9.58 -31.79 -1.23
C THR A 81 -8.75 -32.87 -0.53
N THR A 82 -8.30 -33.91 -1.24
CA THR A 82 -7.45 -34.97 -0.66
C THR A 82 -6.04 -34.50 -0.33
N ALA A 83 -5.53 -33.50 -1.07
CA ALA A 83 -4.20 -32.95 -0.86
C ALA A 83 -4.13 -31.94 0.30
N GLU A 84 -5.28 -31.43 0.79
CA GLU A 84 -5.34 -30.52 1.95
C GLU A 84 -4.76 -31.14 3.22
N THR A 85 -4.82 -32.48 3.34
CA THR A 85 -4.27 -33.22 4.48
C THR A 85 -2.92 -33.87 4.22
N ASP A 86 -2.33 -33.67 3.03
CA ASP A 86 -1.05 -34.27 2.69
C ASP A 86 0.05 -33.76 3.64
N GLY A 87 0.74 -34.68 4.29
CA GLY A 87 1.82 -34.37 5.24
C GLY A 87 1.39 -34.15 6.70
N LEU A 88 0.08 -34.18 7.00
CA LEU A 88 -0.40 -34.27 8.37
C LEU A 88 -0.32 -35.73 8.85
N LYS A 89 0.53 -36.00 9.85
CA LYS A 89 0.55 -37.30 10.52
C LYS A 89 -0.73 -37.44 11.33
N ASN A 90 -1.53 -38.47 11.03
CA ASN A 90 -2.57 -38.94 11.94
C ASN A 90 -1.86 -39.53 13.16
N ASP A 91 -1.72 -38.76 14.24
CA ASP A 91 -1.50 -39.34 15.58
C ASP A 91 -2.83 -39.94 16.09
#